data_AF-A0A4Q7CLC5-F1
#
_entry.id   AF-A0A4Q7CLC5-F1
#
_cell.length_a   1.000
_cell.length_b   1.000
_cell.length_c   1.000
_cell.angle_alpha   90.00
_cell.angle_beta   90.00
_cell.angle_gamma   90.00
#
_symmetry.space_group_name_H-M   'P 1'
#
loop_
_entity.id
_entity.type
_entity.pdbx_description
1 polymer ?
#
loop_
_entity_poly.entity_id
_entity_poly.type
_entity_poly.pdbx_seq_one_letter_code
_entity_poly.pdbx_strand_id
1 'polypeptide(L)'
;MIQYAIYLAIGIIFTVLDCLFIRRKVSIFKWVTSFFFYTIFINFTTIGILIFYLHKPNSLISKLYQTSFALKYILLACAIGIILLVIQAILNRRLQFEYQAPKRVWTDSIINFIIVIFTVIGLLAVFFADWFIDFFGNITPEQFLFNLNSPIKGTSDDMTGAMIKGPILKAVFYSLPLLFLIAFNRFNFQWETAKNIKTFIKRSTIRFCLLIVATAVLVSGLFYGSNKLKLPEVYQAYNQDSKYIENNYVTDEKAQLKFPEKKRNLIHIYLESMENSYASKELGGYMDENLIPNLTKLSDEGIHFSNTDKSLGGPQQIYGSGWSVAGMVNMGMGIPLKIPMNGNSYGKSGYFLPGAVGIGDILHKEGYNQTIMFGADADFGGLTTYFTTHGHYKIFDVKYARNQKLIPKDYNVWWGFEDDKLYKFAKDEITRLSKEGKPFNFTMETADTHFPDGYLSKNAPTPHKNQYANVISYSDKEAVNFIKWIQAQPFYDDTTIVITGDHRSMDKKFFKDFDPKYNRTVFNLILNPAVKPNKTTDRQYAPLDFYPTTLSAMGVEIKGHRLGLGTDLFSKKPTLIERDGFKKFDKELSIRSNYYDKEFVSEKKAK
;
A
#
# COMPACT_ATOMS: atom_id res chain seq x y z
N MET A 1 -18.90 12.61 -47.48
CA MET A 1 -17.84 12.93 -48.46
C MET A 1 -16.44 12.55 -47.99
N ILE A 2 -16.00 12.95 -46.79
CA ILE A 2 -14.64 12.67 -46.28
C ILE A 2 -14.29 11.16 -46.24
N GLN A 3 -15.23 10.31 -45.79
CA GLN A 3 -15.04 8.84 -45.75
C GLN A 3 -14.65 8.25 -47.12
N TYR A 4 -15.43 8.56 -48.17
CA TYR A 4 -15.16 8.06 -49.52
C TYR A 4 -13.85 8.64 -50.09
N ALA A 5 -13.55 9.89 -49.80
CA ALA A 5 -12.27 10.49 -50.18
C ALA A 5 -11.08 9.74 -49.54
N ILE A 6 -11.18 9.33 -48.28
CA ILE A 6 -10.17 8.51 -47.60
C ILE A 6 -10.03 7.14 -48.30
N TYR A 7 -11.13 6.47 -48.63
CA TYR A 7 -11.09 5.16 -49.28
C TYR A 7 -10.42 5.22 -50.65
N LEU A 8 -10.77 6.22 -51.45
CA LEU A 8 -10.18 6.46 -52.76
C LEU A 8 -8.70 6.86 -52.64
N ALA A 9 -8.35 7.71 -51.68
CA ALA A 9 -6.97 8.11 -51.44
C ALA A 9 -6.07 6.91 -51.10
N ILE A 10 -6.53 6.02 -50.21
CA ILE A 10 -5.83 4.76 -49.90
C ILE A 10 -5.62 3.94 -51.18
N GLY A 11 -6.69 3.76 -51.96
CA GLY A 11 -6.63 3.05 -53.23
C GLY A 11 -5.62 3.63 -54.22
N ILE A 12 -5.63 4.95 -54.42
CA ILE A 12 -4.70 5.66 -55.29
C ILE A 12 -3.27 5.47 -54.79
N ILE A 13 -3.00 5.73 -53.52
CA ILE A 13 -1.66 5.66 -52.94
C ILE A 13 -1.05 4.26 -53.17
N PHE A 14 -1.77 3.20 -52.79
CA PHE A 14 -1.23 1.85 -52.91
C PHE A 14 -1.11 1.37 -54.36
N THR A 15 -1.98 1.84 -55.26
CA THR A 15 -1.87 1.57 -56.69
C THR A 15 -0.66 2.24 -57.30
N VAL A 16 -0.45 3.52 -56.99
CA VAL A 16 0.73 4.28 -57.45
C VAL A 16 2.00 3.60 -56.95
N LEU A 17 2.05 3.23 -55.68
CA LEU A 17 3.21 2.55 -55.10
C LEU A 17 3.51 1.22 -55.80
N ASP A 18 2.50 0.38 -56.00
CA ASP A 18 2.69 -0.91 -56.64
C ASP A 18 3.07 -0.80 -58.13
N CYS A 19 2.35 0.00 -58.91
CA CYS A 19 2.57 0.11 -60.35
C CYS A 19 3.91 0.79 -60.68
N LEU A 20 4.34 1.78 -59.89
CA LEU A 20 5.63 2.45 -60.09
C LEU A 20 6.81 1.63 -59.57
N PHE A 21 6.73 1.07 -58.36
CA PHE A 21 7.89 0.49 -57.71
C PHE A 21 7.99 -1.03 -57.89
N ILE A 22 6.86 -1.75 -57.93
CA ILE A 22 6.83 -3.21 -57.99
C ILE A 22 6.70 -3.68 -59.43
N ARG A 23 5.56 -3.44 -60.08
CA ARG A 23 5.26 -4.09 -61.37
C ARG A 23 6.02 -3.47 -62.56
N ARG A 24 6.25 -2.15 -62.56
CA ARG A 24 6.97 -1.34 -63.58
C ARG A 24 6.45 -1.49 -65.03
N LYS A 25 6.40 -0.41 -65.80
CA LYS A 25 5.98 -0.41 -67.23
C LYS A 25 4.65 -1.15 -67.48
N VAL A 26 3.68 -0.92 -66.61
CA VAL A 26 2.33 -1.50 -66.73
C VAL A 26 1.44 -0.62 -67.61
N SER A 27 0.60 -1.25 -68.44
CA SER A 27 -0.37 -0.55 -69.29
C SER A 27 -1.38 0.24 -68.47
N ILE A 28 -1.99 1.27 -69.07
CA ILE A 28 -3.00 2.08 -68.39
C ILE A 28 -4.19 1.25 -67.89
N PHE A 29 -4.55 0.18 -68.61
CA PHE A 29 -5.56 -0.79 -68.16
C PHE A 29 -5.19 -1.47 -66.84
N LYS A 30 -3.91 -1.82 -66.62
CA LYS A 30 -3.43 -2.42 -65.37
C LYS A 30 -3.42 -1.43 -64.20
N TRP A 31 -3.21 -0.14 -64.46
CA TRP A 31 -3.36 0.90 -63.44
C TRP A 31 -4.80 0.97 -62.94
N VAL A 32 -5.77 0.97 -63.86
CA VAL A 32 -7.20 1.02 -63.53
C VAL A 32 -7.62 -0.22 -62.74
N THR A 33 -7.25 -1.42 -63.18
CA THR A 33 -7.62 -2.65 -62.45
C THR A 33 -6.97 -2.74 -61.08
N SER A 34 -5.73 -2.28 -60.94
CA SER A 34 -5.02 -2.21 -59.65
C SER A 34 -5.66 -1.21 -58.69
N PHE A 35 -6.12 -0.06 -59.22
CA PHE A 35 -6.88 0.92 -58.45
C PHE A 35 -8.12 0.34 -57.81
N PHE A 36 -8.97 -0.35 -58.59
CA PHE A 36 -10.15 -1.00 -58.04
C PHE A 36 -9.78 -2.09 -57.03
N PHE A 37 -8.77 -2.90 -57.33
CA PHE A 37 -8.31 -3.94 -56.41
C PHE A 37 -7.86 -3.37 -55.05
N TYR A 38 -6.91 -2.43 -55.02
CA TYR A 38 -6.40 -1.87 -53.76
C TYR A 38 -7.48 -1.09 -53.01
N THR A 39 -8.33 -0.33 -53.72
CA THR A 39 -9.44 0.40 -53.11
C THR A 39 -10.41 -0.55 -52.42
N ILE A 40 -10.86 -1.60 -53.12
CA ILE A 40 -11.83 -2.55 -52.56
C ILE A 40 -11.18 -3.37 -51.46
N PHE A 41 -10.08 -4.05 -51.76
CA PHE A 41 -9.50 -5.03 -50.84
C PHE A 41 -9.06 -4.41 -49.52
N ILE A 42 -8.31 -3.30 -49.54
CA ILE A 42 -7.82 -2.68 -48.29
C ILE A 42 -8.99 -2.18 -47.46
N ASN A 43 -9.95 -1.48 -48.06
CA ASN A 43 -11.06 -0.90 -47.30
C ASN A 43 -12.00 -1.97 -46.75
N PHE A 44 -12.38 -2.98 -47.54
CA PHE A 44 -13.22 -4.08 -47.04
C PHE A 44 -12.53 -4.87 -45.92
N THR A 45 -11.22 -5.14 -46.04
CA THR A 45 -10.45 -5.82 -44.99
C THR A 45 -10.39 -4.99 -43.71
N THR A 46 -10.12 -3.69 -43.84
CA THR A 46 -10.06 -2.76 -42.70
C THR A 46 -11.40 -2.70 -41.97
N ILE A 47 -12.50 -2.55 -42.73
CA ILE A 47 -13.86 -2.54 -42.19
C ILE A 47 -14.19 -3.89 -41.53
N GLY A 48 -13.83 -5.01 -42.17
CA GLY A 48 -14.05 -6.35 -41.62
C GLY A 48 -13.36 -6.56 -40.27
N ILE A 49 -12.09 -6.16 -40.13
CA ILE A 49 -11.36 -6.23 -38.86
C ILE A 49 -12.05 -5.37 -37.80
N LEU A 50 -12.44 -4.15 -38.16
CA LEU A 50 -13.11 -3.25 -37.22
C LEU A 50 -14.45 -3.81 -36.73
N ILE A 51 -15.28 -4.35 -37.63
CA ILE A 51 -16.61 -4.86 -37.30
C ILE A 51 -16.51 -6.20 -36.55
N PHE A 52 -15.82 -7.19 -37.13
CA PHE A 52 -15.88 -8.57 -36.66
C PHE A 52 -14.86 -8.90 -35.56
N TYR A 53 -13.70 -8.24 -35.52
CA TYR A 53 -12.65 -8.56 -34.55
C TYR A 53 -12.56 -7.53 -33.42
N LEU A 54 -12.66 -6.24 -33.75
CA LEU A 54 -12.60 -5.16 -32.78
C LEU A 54 -13.97 -4.73 -32.24
N HIS A 55 -15.05 -5.40 -32.65
CA HIS A 55 -16.42 -5.19 -32.19
C HIS A 55 -16.89 -3.73 -32.34
N LYS A 56 -16.57 -3.10 -33.49
CA LYS A 56 -16.97 -1.72 -33.84
C LYS A 56 -17.97 -1.72 -35.01
N PRO A 57 -19.26 -2.06 -34.79
CA PRO A 57 -20.26 -2.16 -35.86
C PRO A 57 -20.55 -0.82 -36.55
N ASN A 58 -20.37 0.29 -35.83
CA ASN A 58 -20.65 1.64 -36.33
C ASN A 58 -19.58 2.19 -37.30
N SER A 59 -18.56 1.40 -37.67
CA SER A 59 -17.42 1.84 -38.49
C SER A 59 -17.78 2.31 -39.91
N LEU A 60 -19.01 2.06 -40.35
CA LEU A 60 -19.55 2.53 -41.63
C LEU A 60 -20.17 3.93 -41.58
N ILE A 61 -20.42 4.48 -40.38
CA ILE A 61 -21.08 5.78 -40.21
C ILE A 61 -20.15 6.91 -40.64
N SER A 62 -20.54 7.66 -41.68
CA SER A 62 -19.72 8.73 -42.26
C SER A 62 -19.31 9.83 -41.27
N LYS A 63 -20.12 10.10 -40.24
CA LYS A 63 -19.83 11.12 -39.22
C LYS A 63 -18.58 10.80 -38.39
N LEU A 64 -18.26 9.52 -38.20
CA LEU A 64 -17.07 9.11 -37.44
C LEU A 64 -15.77 9.54 -38.13
N TYR A 65 -15.75 9.61 -39.47
CA TYR A 65 -14.58 10.01 -40.26
C TYR A 65 -14.28 11.52 -40.20
N GLN A 66 -15.02 12.28 -39.38
CA GLN A 66 -14.70 13.67 -39.02
C GLN A 66 -13.99 13.79 -37.65
N THR A 67 -13.72 12.67 -36.99
CA THR A 67 -13.10 12.61 -35.66
C THR A 67 -11.72 11.94 -35.72
N SER A 68 -11.09 11.72 -34.56
CA SER A 68 -9.84 10.95 -34.44
C SER A 68 -9.96 9.50 -34.95
N PHE A 69 -11.18 9.00 -35.15
CA PHE A 69 -11.42 7.70 -35.78
C PHE A 69 -10.85 7.64 -37.21
N ALA A 70 -10.90 8.72 -37.98
CA ALA A 70 -10.37 8.76 -39.35
C ALA A 70 -8.88 8.43 -39.38
N LEU A 71 -8.10 8.99 -38.46
CA LEU A 71 -6.66 8.74 -38.35
C LEU A 71 -6.38 7.28 -37.99
N LYS A 72 -7.12 6.72 -37.03
CA LYS A 72 -6.99 5.31 -36.64
C LYS A 72 -7.34 4.36 -37.79
N TYR A 73 -8.39 4.68 -38.55
CA TYR A 73 -8.77 3.94 -39.76
C TYR A 73 -7.65 3.99 -40.81
N ILE A 74 -7.14 5.19 -41.13
CA ILE A 74 -6.07 5.37 -42.10
C ILE A 74 -4.82 4.58 -41.69
N LEU A 75 -4.43 4.60 -40.41
CA LEU A 75 -3.29 3.85 -39.92
C LEU A 75 -3.47 2.33 -40.11
N LEU A 76 -4.65 1.80 -39.77
CA LEU A 76 -4.95 0.38 -39.95
C LEU A 76 -4.99 -0.01 -41.44
N ALA A 77 -5.65 0.80 -42.27
CA ALA A 77 -5.73 0.57 -43.72
C ALA A 77 -4.34 0.65 -44.38
N CYS A 78 -3.50 1.59 -43.97
CA CYS A 78 -2.13 1.68 -44.43
C CYS A 78 -1.29 0.47 -44.00
N ALA A 79 -1.46 -0.04 -42.78
CA ALA A 79 -0.79 -1.26 -42.34
C ALA A 79 -1.16 -2.46 -43.23
N ILE A 80 -2.45 -2.64 -43.53
CA ILE A 80 -2.93 -3.69 -44.44
C ILE A 80 -2.37 -3.48 -45.86
N GLY A 81 -2.41 -2.25 -46.38
CA GLY A 81 -1.88 -1.92 -47.69
C GLY A 81 -0.38 -2.19 -47.81
N ILE A 82 0.41 -1.87 -46.78
CA ILE A 82 1.85 -2.16 -46.75
C ILE A 82 2.09 -3.67 -46.76
N ILE A 83 1.34 -4.45 -45.99
CA ILE A 83 1.43 -5.92 -46.01
C ILE A 83 1.18 -6.45 -47.42
N LEU A 84 0.15 -5.96 -48.10
CA LEU A 84 -0.16 -6.35 -49.48
C LEU A 84 0.93 -5.96 -50.47
N LEU A 85 1.51 -4.76 -50.34
CA LEU A 85 2.65 -4.35 -51.15
C LEU A 85 3.87 -5.23 -50.92
N VAL A 86 4.15 -5.61 -49.68
CA VAL A 86 5.26 -6.52 -49.35
C VAL A 86 5.01 -7.89 -50.00
N ILE A 87 3.81 -8.43 -49.89
CA ILE A 87 3.43 -9.69 -50.56
C ILE A 87 3.63 -9.58 -52.07
N GLN A 88 3.12 -8.51 -52.69
CA GLN A 88 3.28 -8.28 -54.13
C GLN A 88 4.76 -8.13 -54.51
N ALA A 89 5.56 -7.45 -53.70
CA ALA A 89 6.99 -7.30 -53.95
C ALA A 89 7.72 -8.66 -53.89
N ILE A 90 7.34 -9.55 -52.98
CA ILE A 90 7.89 -10.91 -52.90
C ILE A 90 7.46 -11.74 -54.10
N LEU A 91 6.16 -11.76 -54.43
CA LEU A 91 5.61 -12.54 -55.56
C LEU A 91 6.21 -12.13 -56.90
N ASN A 92 6.45 -10.82 -57.09
CA ASN A 92 7.09 -10.28 -58.30
C ASN A 92 8.62 -10.33 -58.24
N ARG A 93 9.22 -11.02 -57.25
CA ARG A 93 10.67 -11.14 -57.02
C ARG A 93 11.40 -9.80 -56.89
N ARG A 94 10.69 -8.73 -56.55
CA ARG A 94 11.25 -7.39 -56.28
C ARG A 94 11.91 -7.32 -54.93
N LEU A 95 11.26 -7.91 -53.92
CA LEU A 95 11.85 -8.10 -52.60
C LEU A 95 12.43 -9.51 -52.53
N GLN A 96 13.76 -9.59 -52.45
CA GLN A 96 14.48 -10.85 -52.38
C GLN A 96 15.19 -10.95 -51.02
N PHE A 97 15.35 -12.19 -50.54
CA PHE A 97 15.98 -12.49 -49.26
C PHE A 97 17.26 -13.27 -49.52
N GLU A 98 18.40 -12.62 -49.32
CA GLU A 98 19.70 -13.27 -49.46
C GLU A 98 20.09 -13.85 -48.09
N TYR A 99 20.18 -15.18 -48.01
CA TYR A 99 20.63 -15.84 -46.79
C TYR A 99 22.07 -15.45 -46.48
N GLN A 100 22.31 -15.02 -45.24
CA GLN A 100 23.63 -14.63 -44.78
C GLN A 100 24.08 -15.56 -43.67
N ALA A 101 24.99 -16.48 -44.01
CA ALA A 101 25.63 -17.34 -43.02
C ALA A 101 26.38 -16.47 -41.97
N PRO A 102 26.32 -16.84 -40.68
CA PRO A 102 27.12 -16.19 -39.64
C PRO A 102 28.61 -16.18 -40.02
N LYS A 103 29.27 -15.02 -39.99
CA LYS A 103 30.73 -14.97 -40.15
C LYS A 103 31.45 -15.73 -39.03
N ARG A 104 30.88 -15.67 -37.81
CA ARG A 104 31.31 -16.41 -36.63
C ARG A 104 30.06 -16.81 -35.85
N VAL A 105 29.79 -18.12 -35.78
CA VAL A 105 28.57 -18.65 -35.15
C VAL A 105 28.48 -18.24 -33.67
N TRP A 106 29.60 -18.29 -32.95
CA TRP A 106 29.64 -17.97 -31.52
C TRP A 106 29.33 -16.50 -31.20
N THR A 107 29.87 -15.54 -31.96
CA THR A 107 29.56 -14.10 -31.75
C THR A 107 28.10 -13.79 -32.03
N ASP A 108 27.53 -14.46 -33.03
CA ASP A 108 26.12 -14.31 -33.37
C ASP A 108 25.21 -14.84 -32.26
N SER A 109 25.55 -15.99 -31.70
CA SER A 109 24.84 -16.57 -30.56
C SER A 109 24.95 -15.68 -29.32
N ILE A 110 26.13 -15.11 -29.04
CA ILE A 110 26.33 -14.20 -27.91
C ILE A 110 25.46 -12.94 -28.05
N ILE A 111 25.47 -12.28 -29.21
CA ILE A 111 24.67 -11.06 -29.38
C ILE A 111 23.18 -11.37 -29.25
N ASN A 112 22.71 -12.48 -29.84
CA ASN A 112 21.32 -12.90 -29.70
C ASN A 112 20.97 -13.19 -28.24
N PHE A 113 21.85 -13.87 -27.51
CA PHE A 113 21.68 -14.11 -26.08
C PHE A 113 21.60 -12.81 -25.28
N ILE A 114 22.45 -11.82 -25.57
CA ILE A 114 22.42 -10.49 -24.94
C ILE A 114 21.08 -9.79 -25.22
N ILE A 115 20.59 -9.81 -26.46
CA ILE A 115 19.31 -9.17 -26.81
C ILE A 115 18.14 -9.82 -26.04
N VAL A 116 18.12 -11.15 -25.96
CA VAL A 116 17.10 -11.89 -25.21
C VAL A 116 17.18 -11.58 -23.72
N ILE A 117 18.37 -11.69 -23.13
CA ILE A 117 18.52 -11.52 -21.67
C ILE A 117 18.22 -10.09 -21.23
N PHE A 118 18.64 -9.08 -22.01
CA PHE A 118 18.32 -7.66 -21.71
C PHE A 118 16.82 -7.41 -21.74
N THR A 119 16.13 -7.97 -22.74
CA THR A 119 14.68 -7.79 -22.86
C THR A 119 13.93 -8.52 -21.76
N VAL A 120 14.31 -9.77 -21.47
CA VAL A 120 13.67 -10.57 -20.41
C VAL A 120 13.89 -9.91 -19.04
N ILE A 121 15.12 -9.46 -18.71
CA ILE A 121 15.41 -8.78 -17.45
C ILE A 121 14.63 -7.46 -17.34
N GLY A 122 14.62 -6.64 -18.40
CA GLY A 122 13.88 -5.38 -18.41
C GLY A 122 12.38 -5.57 -18.20
N LEU A 123 11.77 -6.52 -18.90
CA LEU A 123 10.35 -6.85 -18.74
C LEU A 123 10.04 -7.47 -17.38
N LEU A 124 10.90 -8.36 -16.87
CA LEU A 124 10.77 -8.92 -15.53
C LEU A 124 10.82 -7.82 -14.48
N ALA A 125 11.73 -6.85 -14.58
CA ALA A 125 11.81 -5.74 -13.63
C ALA A 125 10.51 -4.92 -13.56
N VAL A 126 9.84 -4.69 -14.70
CA VAL A 126 8.54 -4.00 -14.75
C VAL A 126 7.44 -4.86 -14.13
N PHE A 127 7.22 -6.06 -14.66
CA PHE A 127 6.08 -6.88 -14.24
C PHE A 127 6.24 -7.41 -12.83
N PHE A 128 7.46 -7.67 -12.37
CA PHE A 128 7.73 -8.03 -10.99
C PHE A 128 7.40 -6.87 -10.07
N ALA A 129 7.86 -5.65 -10.39
CA ALA A 129 7.56 -4.49 -9.56
C ALA A 129 6.06 -4.21 -9.45
N ASP A 130 5.31 -4.32 -10.55
CA ASP A 130 3.85 -4.17 -10.54
C ASP A 130 3.18 -5.27 -9.73
N TRP A 131 3.48 -6.54 -10.01
CA TRP A 131 2.92 -7.67 -9.27
C TRP A 131 3.22 -7.58 -7.77
N PHE A 132 4.46 -7.22 -7.42
CA PHE A 132 4.91 -7.15 -6.06
C PHE A 132 4.17 -6.06 -5.27
N ILE A 133 3.97 -4.88 -5.86
CA ILE A 133 3.19 -3.80 -5.24
C ILE A 133 1.69 -4.12 -5.22
N ASP A 134 1.16 -4.79 -6.22
CA ASP A 134 -0.24 -5.21 -6.24
C ASP A 134 -0.53 -6.26 -5.15
N PHE A 135 0.41 -7.19 -4.94
CA PHE A 135 0.28 -8.27 -3.96
C PHE A 135 0.52 -7.80 -2.53
N PHE A 136 1.62 -7.07 -2.27
CA PHE A 136 2.02 -6.66 -0.92
C PHE A 136 1.58 -5.23 -0.55
N GLY A 137 1.15 -4.42 -1.52
CA GLY A 137 0.89 -3.00 -1.33
C GLY A 137 2.16 -2.13 -1.33
N ASN A 138 1.99 -0.86 -0.98
CA ASN A 138 3.13 0.03 -0.74
C ASN A 138 3.76 -0.33 0.59
N ILE A 139 4.91 -0.99 0.53
CA ILE A 139 5.61 -1.50 1.70
C ILE A 139 6.84 -0.67 2.05
N THR A 140 7.28 -0.74 3.31
CA THR A 140 8.49 -0.05 3.77
C THR A 140 9.77 -0.76 3.28
N PRO A 141 10.94 -0.08 3.29
CA PRO A 141 12.25 -0.69 3.03
C PRO A 141 12.49 -2.07 3.65
N GLU A 142 12.06 -2.25 4.88
CA GLU A 142 12.25 -3.42 5.71
C GLU A 142 11.29 -4.54 5.30
N GLN A 143 10.04 -4.19 5.03
CA GLN A 143 9.04 -5.12 4.48
C GLN A 143 9.45 -5.60 3.07
N PHE A 144 10.12 -4.74 2.28
CA PHE A 144 10.62 -5.09 0.96
C PHE A 144 11.65 -6.22 0.99
N LEU A 145 12.69 -6.10 1.81
CA LEU A 145 13.70 -7.16 1.92
C LEU A 145 13.16 -8.44 2.55
N PHE A 146 12.09 -8.38 3.36
CA PHE A 146 11.44 -9.60 3.85
C PHE A 146 10.75 -10.35 2.76
N ASN A 147 9.81 -9.69 2.09
CA ASN A 147 8.98 -10.34 1.09
C ASN A 147 9.83 -10.91 -0.06
N LEU A 148 11.05 -10.37 -0.24
CA LEU A 148 12.06 -10.92 -1.15
C LEU A 148 12.78 -12.17 -0.59
N ASN A 149 13.07 -12.24 0.71
CA ASN A 149 13.85 -13.30 1.37
C ASN A 149 13.00 -14.31 2.17
N SER A 150 11.69 -14.12 2.31
CA SER A 150 10.81 -15.04 3.02
C SER A 150 10.80 -16.39 2.31
N PRO A 151 11.04 -17.51 3.02
CA PRO A 151 10.94 -18.82 2.41
C PRO A 151 9.49 -19.05 1.93
N ILE A 152 9.35 -19.39 0.65
CA ILE A 152 8.08 -19.74 -0.02
C ILE A 152 7.40 -20.95 0.66
N LYS A 153 8.12 -21.71 1.48
CA LYS A 153 7.57 -22.80 2.29
C LYS A 153 6.75 -22.24 3.46
N GLY A 154 5.42 -22.29 3.32
CA GLY A 154 4.46 -21.87 4.34
C GLY A 154 3.48 -20.77 3.87
N THR A 155 3.78 -20.10 2.75
CA THR A 155 2.80 -19.31 2.00
C THR A 155 1.95 -20.24 1.14
N SER A 156 0.63 -20.04 1.11
CA SER A 156 -0.31 -20.83 0.30
C SER A 156 0.21 -21.05 -1.12
N ASP A 157 -0.09 -22.21 -1.72
CA ASP A 157 0.27 -22.58 -3.11
C ASP A 157 -0.01 -21.46 -4.15
N ASP A 158 -0.88 -20.52 -3.78
CA ASP A 158 -1.26 -19.33 -4.53
C ASP A 158 -0.09 -18.35 -4.83
N MET A 159 0.93 -18.19 -3.95
CA MET A 159 1.98 -17.17 -4.17
C MET A 159 2.93 -17.55 -5.32
N THR A 160 3.44 -18.79 -5.32
CA THR A 160 4.29 -19.30 -6.41
C THR A 160 3.51 -19.32 -7.72
N GLY A 161 2.23 -19.72 -7.66
CA GLY A 161 1.31 -19.65 -8.80
C GLY A 161 1.13 -18.24 -9.33
N ALA A 162 0.93 -17.25 -8.45
CA ALA A 162 0.77 -15.85 -8.81
C ALA A 162 2.05 -15.24 -9.40
N MET A 163 3.24 -15.59 -8.88
CA MET A 163 4.52 -15.13 -9.42
C MET A 163 4.80 -15.72 -10.81
N ILE A 164 4.49 -17.00 -11.02
CA ILE A 164 4.67 -17.64 -12.34
C ILE A 164 3.66 -17.07 -13.35
N LYS A 165 2.36 -17.07 -13.01
CA LYS A 165 1.27 -16.62 -13.90
C LYS A 165 1.29 -15.10 -14.14
N GLY A 166 1.80 -14.33 -13.19
CA GLY A 166 1.94 -12.89 -13.27
C GLY A 166 3.22 -12.49 -13.98
N PRO A 167 4.29 -12.12 -13.25
CA PRO A 167 5.46 -11.48 -13.83
C PRO A 167 6.22 -12.34 -14.84
N ILE A 168 6.43 -13.63 -14.55
CA ILE A 168 7.25 -14.51 -15.39
C ILE A 168 6.57 -14.77 -16.74
N LEU A 169 5.30 -15.21 -16.73
CA LEU A 169 4.58 -15.53 -17.96
C LEU A 169 4.35 -14.29 -18.82
N LYS A 170 4.06 -13.12 -18.20
CA LYS A 170 3.98 -11.85 -18.93
C LYS A 170 5.32 -11.51 -19.58
N ALA A 171 6.43 -11.56 -18.84
CA ALA A 171 7.75 -11.25 -19.41
C ALA A 171 8.09 -12.16 -20.60
N VAL A 172 7.83 -13.46 -20.49
CA VAL A 172 8.03 -14.42 -21.59
C VAL A 172 7.13 -14.07 -22.78
N PHE A 173 5.82 -13.90 -22.56
CA PHE A 173 4.86 -13.61 -23.63
C PHE A 173 5.21 -12.33 -24.39
N TYR A 174 5.53 -11.25 -23.68
CA TYR A 174 5.92 -9.98 -24.29
C TYR A 174 7.33 -10.01 -24.91
N SER A 175 8.15 -11.03 -24.62
CA SER A 175 9.45 -11.25 -25.30
C SER A 175 9.32 -12.03 -26.62
N LEU A 176 8.20 -12.72 -26.87
CA LEU A 176 8.00 -13.57 -28.06
C LEU A 176 8.17 -12.85 -29.39
N PRO A 177 7.65 -11.61 -29.60
CA PRO A 177 7.87 -10.89 -30.87
C PRO A 177 9.36 -10.65 -31.15
N LEU A 178 10.14 -10.37 -30.11
CA LEU A 178 11.58 -10.19 -30.24
C LEU A 178 12.30 -11.50 -30.57
N LEU A 179 11.92 -12.60 -29.90
CA LEU A 179 12.45 -13.93 -30.18
C LEU A 179 12.16 -14.36 -31.62
N PHE A 180 10.96 -14.04 -32.12
CA PHE A 180 10.60 -14.23 -33.52
C PHE A 180 11.55 -13.42 -34.42
N LEU A 181 11.71 -12.12 -34.19
CA LEU A 181 12.63 -11.29 -34.97
C LEU A 181 14.07 -11.81 -34.96
N ILE A 182 14.57 -12.30 -33.82
CA ILE A 182 15.91 -12.90 -33.72
C ILE A 182 16.01 -14.20 -34.53
N ALA A 183 15.03 -15.10 -34.40
CA ALA A 183 15.02 -16.39 -35.08
C ALA A 183 15.01 -16.24 -36.62
N PHE A 184 14.27 -15.24 -37.11
CA PHE A 184 14.08 -14.96 -38.53
C PHE A 184 15.08 -13.94 -39.10
N ASN A 185 15.93 -13.32 -38.29
CA ASN A 185 16.99 -12.41 -38.75
C ASN A 185 18.19 -13.17 -39.36
N ARG A 186 17.95 -13.86 -40.47
CA ARG A 186 18.95 -14.65 -41.23
C ARG A 186 19.24 -14.10 -42.62
N PHE A 187 18.54 -13.03 -43.03
CA PHE A 187 18.52 -12.56 -44.41
C PHE A 187 18.92 -11.08 -44.51
N ASN A 188 19.65 -10.74 -45.57
CA ASN A 188 19.69 -9.38 -46.07
C ASN A 188 18.46 -9.15 -46.96
N PHE A 189 17.82 -8.00 -46.80
CA PHE A 189 16.69 -7.60 -47.62
C PHE A 189 17.23 -6.84 -48.82
N GLN A 190 16.99 -7.41 -49.99
CA GLN A 190 17.45 -6.88 -51.26
C GLN A 190 16.26 -6.43 -52.09
N TRP A 191 16.43 -5.30 -52.76
CA TRP A 191 15.45 -4.76 -53.68
C TRP A 191 16.00 -4.80 -55.11
N GLU A 192 15.29 -5.49 -55.99
CA GLU A 192 15.62 -5.55 -57.41
C GLU A 192 15.18 -4.28 -58.13
N THR A 193 16.15 -3.57 -58.71
CA THR A 193 15.89 -2.42 -59.60
C THR A 193 16.10 -2.84 -61.06
N ALA A 194 15.63 -2.01 -62.01
CA ALA A 194 15.76 -2.28 -63.45
C ALA A 194 17.22 -2.41 -63.95
N LYS A 195 18.22 -2.05 -63.15
CA LYS A 195 19.64 -2.13 -63.54
C LYS A 195 20.46 -3.08 -62.67
N ASN A 196 20.12 -3.26 -61.39
CA ASN A 196 20.89 -4.05 -60.42
C ASN A 196 20.02 -4.43 -59.20
N ILE A 197 20.45 -5.44 -58.43
CA ILE A 197 19.92 -5.77 -57.10
C ILE A 197 20.68 -4.95 -56.04
N LYS A 198 19.96 -4.25 -55.16
CA LYS A 198 20.55 -3.43 -54.09
C LYS A 198 20.08 -3.90 -52.71
N THR A 199 21.01 -4.14 -51.80
CA THR A 199 20.69 -4.40 -50.38
C THR A 199 20.30 -3.09 -49.69
N PHE A 200 19.07 -3.02 -49.16
CA PHE A 200 18.57 -1.82 -48.48
C PHE A 200 18.47 -1.98 -46.95
N ILE A 201 18.23 -3.20 -46.46
CA ILE A 201 18.33 -3.52 -45.04
C ILE A 201 19.27 -4.71 -44.87
N LYS A 202 20.38 -4.48 -44.17
CA LYS A 202 21.31 -5.54 -43.79
C LYS A 202 20.84 -6.21 -42.51
N ARG A 203 21.09 -7.52 -42.40
CA ARG A 203 20.92 -8.29 -41.15
C ARG A 203 21.59 -7.60 -39.94
N SER A 204 22.76 -7.00 -40.16
CA SER A 204 23.51 -6.27 -39.13
C SER A 204 22.76 -5.02 -38.64
N THR A 205 22.04 -4.34 -39.52
CA THR A 205 21.24 -3.15 -39.17
C THR A 205 20.05 -3.54 -38.30
N ILE A 206 19.31 -4.59 -38.68
CA ILE A 206 18.20 -5.12 -37.87
C ILE A 206 18.72 -5.54 -36.50
N ARG A 207 19.84 -6.27 -36.45
CA ARG A 207 20.45 -6.69 -35.19
C ARG A 207 20.87 -5.50 -34.31
N PHE A 208 21.47 -4.47 -34.90
CA PHE A 208 21.84 -3.25 -34.17
C PHE A 208 20.59 -2.55 -33.60
N CYS A 209 19.52 -2.43 -34.37
CA CYS A 209 18.24 -1.90 -33.89
C CYS A 209 17.66 -2.76 -32.75
N LEU A 210 17.66 -4.09 -32.88
CA LEU A 210 17.20 -4.99 -31.82
C LEU A 210 18.01 -4.83 -30.53
N LEU A 211 19.32 -4.61 -30.63
CA LEU A 211 20.18 -4.35 -29.48
C LEU A 211 19.88 -3.00 -28.81
N ILE A 212 19.61 -1.96 -29.59
CA ILE A 212 19.18 -0.65 -29.06
C ILE A 212 17.85 -0.80 -28.32
N VAL A 213 16.87 -1.48 -28.93
CA VAL A 213 15.56 -1.70 -28.31
C VAL A 213 15.69 -2.52 -27.03
N ALA A 214 16.44 -3.63 -27.05
CA ALA A 214 16.66 -4.45 -25.87
C ALA A 214 17.35 -3.67 -24.73
N THR A 215 18.37 -2.86 -25.06
CA THR A 215 19.03 -1.98 -24.08
C THR A 215 18.05 -0.94 -23.51
N ALA A 216 17.23 -0.32 -24.35
CA ALA A 216 16.22 0.64 -23.90
C ALA A 216 15.18 -0.02 -22.98
N VAL A 217 14.72 -1.22 -23.30
CA VAL A 217 13.80 -2.01 -22.46
C VAL A 217 14.46 -2.36 -21.12
N LEU A 218 15.73 -2.77 -21.11
CA LEU A 218 16.48 -3.03 -19.89
C LEU A 218 16.58 -1.78 -19.00
N VAL A 219 17.07 -0.67 -19.55
CA VAL A 219 17.29 0.57 -18.80
C VAL A 219 15.97 1.13 -18.27
N SER A 220 14.94 1.21 -19.11
CA SER A 220 13.63 1.71 -18.69
C SER A 220 12.96 0.78 -17.68
N GLY A 221 13.08 -0.54 -17.86
CA GLY A 221 12.51 -1.53 -16.94
C GLY A 221 13.18 -1.52 -15.57
N LEU A 222 14.51 -1.46 -15.53
CA LEU A 222 15.27 -1.33 -14.27
C LEU A 222 14.98 0.00 -13.58
N PHE A 223 14.91 1.11 -14.32
CA PHE A 223 14.57 2.42 -13.76
C PHE A 223 13.15 2.44 -13.20
N TYR A 224 12.17 1.91 -13.94
CA TYR A 224 10.80 1.79 -13.48
C TYR A 224 10.70 0.91 -12.24
N GLY A 225 11.26 -0.31 -12.29
CA GLY A 225 11.24 -1.25 -11.17
C GLY A 225 11.90 -0.69 -9.92
N SER A 226 13.05 -0.03 -10.07
CA SER A 226 13.78 0.62 -8.97
C SER A 226 12.95 1.69 -8.26
N ASN A 227 12.32 2.59 -9.03
CA ASN A 227 11.47 3.65 -8.46
C ASN A 227 10.16 3.10 -7.87
N LYS A 228 9.52 2.15 -8.55
CA LYS A 228 8.26 1.54 -8.12
C LYS A 228 8.43 0.78 -6.80
N LEU A 229 9.55 0.09 -6.64
CA LEU A 229 9.91 -0.66 -5.43
C LEU A 229 10.65 0.18 -4.38
N LYS A 230 10.92 1.47 -4.65
CA LYS A 230 11.65 2.36 -3.74
C LYS A 230 13.02 1.80 -3.30
N LEU A 231 13.75 1.19 -4.23
CA LEU A 231 15.05 0.59 -3.94
C LEU A 231 16.11 1.57 -3.42
N PRO A 232 16.15 2.85 -3.85
CA PRO A 232 17.05 3.84 -3.26
C PRO A 232 16.77 4.07 -1.77
N GLU A 233 15.50 4.14 -1.37
CA GLU A 233 15.08 4.25 0.02
C GLU A 233 15.45 2.99 0.80
N VAL A 234 15.29 1.80 0.21
CA VAL A 234 15.77 0.53 0.79
C VAL A 234 17.27 0.59 1.06
N TYR A 235 18.06 1.00 0.07
CA TYR A 235 19.51 1.09 0.21
C TYR A 235 19.93 2.09 1.30
N GLN A 236 19.29 3.26 1.34
CA GLN A 236 19.58 4.28 2.36
C GLN A 236 19.20 3.82 3.76
N ALA A 237 18.05 3.17 3.91
CA ALA A 237 17.58 2.68 5.20
C ALA A 237 18.59 1.73 5.85
N TYR A 238 19.29 0.90 5.08
CA TYR A 238 20.20 -0.12 5.63
C TYR A 238 21.68 0.30 5.73
N ASN A 239 22.15 1.22 4.89
CA ASN A 239 23.56 1.63 4.85
C ASN A 239 23.87 2.89 5.65
N GLN A 240 22.87 3.56 6.20
CA GLN A 240 23.05 4.72 7.06
C GLN A 240 22.66 4.40 8.51
N ASP A 241 23.32 5.06 9.46
CA ASP A 241 22.99 5.00 10.89
C ASP A 241 22.45 6.36 11.33
N SER A 242 21.14 6.46 11.54
CA SER A 242 20.54 7.67 12.10
C SER A 242 20.77 7.73 13.62
N LYS A 243 21.39 8.84 14.03
CA LYS A 243 21.55 9.24 15.43
C LYS A 243 20.33 9.95 16.00
N TYR A 244 19.26 10.08 15.22
CA TYR A 244 18.11 10.87 15.62
C TYR A 244 17.41 10.30 16.86
N ILE A 245 17.22 8.99 16.94
CA ILE A 245 16.62 8.33 18.11
C ILE A 245 17.54 8.50 19.33
N GLU A 246 18.82 8.16 19.19
CA GLU A 246 19.84 8.31 20.25
C GLU A 246 19.87 9.72 20.85
N ASN A 247 19.82 10.75 20.00
CA ASN A 247 19.91 12.15 20.41
C ASN A 247 18.62 12.69 21.05
N ASN A 248 17.46 12.08 20.79
CA ASN A 248 16.17 12.62 21.21
C ASN A 248 15.44 11.75 22.26
N TYR A 249 15.87 10.50 22.48
CA TYR A 249 15.23 9.56 23.40
C TYR A 249 15.45 9.96 24.86
N VAL A 250 14.37 9.96 25.64
CA VAL A 250 14.36 10.26 27.08
C VAL A 250 13.93 9.02 27.86
N THR A 251 14.81 8.52 28.73
CA THR A 251 14.55 7.36 29.59
C THR A 251 13.59 7.73 30.74
N ASP A 252 12.95 6.72 31.33
CA ASP A 252 12.13 6.84 32.55
C ASP A 252 12.94 7.43 33.73
N GLU A 253 14.21 7.03 33.88
CA GLU A 253 15.12 7.61 34.87
C GLU A 253 15.31 9.13 34.72
N LYS A 254 15.47 9.61 33.47
CA LYS A 254 15.61 11.05 33.19
C LYS A 254 14.29 11.80 33.33
N ALA A 255 13.18 11.15 32.98
CA ALA A 255 11.84 11.71 33.06
C ALA A 255 11.34 11.87 34.50
N GLN A 256 11.93 11.16 35.48
CA GLN A 256 11.61 11.29 36.91
C GLN A 256 10.10 11.30 37.19
N LEU A 257 9.42 10.23 36.78
CA LEU A 257 7.97 10.11 36.88
C LEU A 257 7.53 10.15 38.34
N LYS A 258 6.57 11.03 38.67
CA LYS A 258 6.01 11.15 40.01
C LYS A 258 4.49 11.00 39.96
N PHE A 259 4.00 9.91 40.54
CA PHE A 259 2.58 9.61 40.63
C PHE A 259 1.90 10.45 41.72
N PRO A 260 0.60 10.80 41.54
CA PRO A 260 -0.18 11.41 42.60
C PRO A 260 -0.39 10.42 43.75
N GLU A 261 -0.60 10.94 44.97
CA GLU A 261 -0.87 10.10 46.16
C GLU A 261 -2.08 9.19 45.94
N LYS A 262 -3.17 9.77 45.39
CA LYS A 262 -4.33 9.01 44.92
C LYS A 262 -4.17 8.69 43.43
N LYS A 263 -3.76 7.47 43.15
CA LYS A 263 -3.63 6.93 41.78
C LYS A 263 -4.99 6.83 41.10
N ARG A 264 -5.05 7.19 39.81
CA ARG A 264 -6.24 7.09 38.95
C ARG A 264 -6.22 5.80 38.16
N ASN A 265 -7.38 5.23 37.86
CA ASN A 265 -7.45 4.11 36.92
C ASN A 265 -7.20 4.60 35.49
N LEU A 266 -6.71 3.71 34.65
CA LEU A 266 -6.57 3.90 33.22
C LEU A 266 -7.51 2.94 32.47
N ILE A 267 -8.30 3.49 31.55
CA ILE A 267 -8.97 2.71 30.51
C ILE A 267 -8.47 3.21 29.15
N HIS A 268 -7.78 2.36 28.39
CA HIS A 268 -7.32 2.68 27.03
C HIS A 268 -8.03 1.82 26.00
N ILE A 269 -8.83 2.46 25.15
CA ILE A 269 -9.60 1.82 24.08
C ILE A 269 -8.94 2.14 22.74
N TYR A 270 -8.31 1.13 22.12
CA TYR A 270 -7.90 1.15 20.74
C TYR A 270 -9.10 0.80 19.85
N LEU A 271 -9.47 1.72 18.97
CA LEU A 271 -10.51 1.53 17.97
C LEU A 271 -9.84 1.18 16.63
N GLU A 272 -9.88 -0.08 16.22
CA GLU A 272 -9.25 -0.57 14.99
C GLU A 272 -9.53 0.35 13.81
N SER A 273 -8.47 0.83 13.15
CA SER A 273 -8.54 1.63 11.94
C SER A 273 -9.46 2.86 12.02
N MET A 274 -9.75 3.38 13.23
CA MET A 274 -10.66 4.50 13.44
C MET A 274 -9.97 5.84 13.20
N GLU A 275 -10.50 6.63 12.26
CA GLU A 275 -9.84 7.84 11.76
C GLU A 275 -10.77 9.04 11.70
N ASN A 276 -10.20 10.25 11.82
CA ASN A 276 -10.97 11.49 11.65
C ASN A 276 -11.48 11.68 10.22
N SER A 277 -10.87 10.99 9.25
CA SER A 277 -11.27 10.99 7.84
C SER A 277 -12.74 10.62 7.63
N TYR A 278 -13.31 9.82 8.54
CA TYR A 278 -14.71 9.38 8.50
C TYR A 278 -15.72 10.46 8.90
N ALA A 279 -15.28 11.53 9.56
CA ALA A 279 -16.12 12.66 9.89
C ALA A 279 -16.41 13.54 8.67
N SER A 280 -17.37 14.46 8.82
CA SER A 280 -17.64 15.46 7.79
C SER A 280 -16.47 16.43 7.61
N LYS A 281 -16.33 17.00 6.41
CA LYS A 281 -15.33 18.04 6.11
C LYS A 281 -15.40 19.25 7.06
N GLU A 282 -16.59 19.63 7.50
CA GLU A 282 -16.79 20.77 8.42
C GLU A 282 -16.12 20.55 9.78
N LEU A 283 -16.10 19.30 10.26
CA LEU A 283 -15.50 18.94 11.53
C LEU A 283 -13.98 18.69 11.44
N GLY A 284 -13.43 18.59 10.22
CA GLY A 284 -12.02 18.27 9.95
C GLY A 284 -11.78 16.91 9.27
N GLY A 285 -12.85 16.16 9.00
CA GLY A 285 -12.79 14.92 8.23
C GLY A 285 -12.74 15.13 6.71
N TYR A 286 -13.15 14.13 5.94
CA TYR A 286 -13.13 14.19 4.48
C TYR A 286 -14.44 13.75 3.81
N MET A 287 -15.40 13.27 4.60
CA MET A 287 -16.68 12.80 4.07
C MET A 287 -17.67 13.95 3.91
N ASP A 288 -18.66 13.77 3.04
CA ASP A 288 -19.82 14.69 2.96
C ASP A 288 -20.84 14.36 4.07
N GLU A 289 -21.00 13.09 4.41
CA GLU A 289 -21.79 12.59 5.55
C GLU A 289 -20.86 12.16 6.68
N ASN A 290 -21.16 12.54 7.92
CA ASN A 290 -20.38 12.11 9.08
C ASN A 290 -20.72 10.65 9.42
N LEU A 291 -19.76 9.73 9.22
CA LEU A 291 -19.94 8.31 9.53
C LEU A 291 -19.70 7.97 11.00
N ILE A 292 -19.12 8.88 11.78
CA ILE A 292 -18.80 8.70 13.21
C ILE A 292 -19.49 9.75 14.11
N PRO A 293 -20.81 9.99 13.94
CA PRO A 293 -21.49 11.09 14.61
C PRO A 293 -21.46 10.97 16.13
N ASN A 294 -21.45 9.77 16.70
CA ASN A 294 -21.47 9.59 18.14
C ASN A 294 -20.11 9.98 18.76
N LEU A 295 -19.00 9.53 18.17
CA LEU A 295 -17.64 9.89 18.61
C LEU A 295 -17.38 11.38 18.43
N THR A 296 -17.80 11.98 17.31
CA THR A 296 -17.63 13.43 17.12
C THR A 296 -18.38 14.25 18.17
N LYS A 297 -19.57 13.82 18.59
CA LYS A 297 -20.32 14.45 19.67
C LYS A 297 -19.69 14.19 21.04
N LEU A 298 -19.19 12.97 21.27
CA LEU A 298 -18.51 12.62 22.52
C LEU A 298 -17.23 13.46 22.71
N SER A 299 -16.56 13.88 21.63
CA SER A 299 -15.39 14.77 21.71
C SER A 299 -15.67 16.10 22.41
N ASP A 300 -16.93 16.55 22.48
CA ASP A 300 -17.32 17.75 23.25
C ASP A 300 -17.20 17.57 24.78
N GLU A 301 -17.12 16.33 25.25
CA GLU A 301 -17.02 15.99 26.69
C GLU A 301 -15.58 15.81 27.18
N GLY A 302 -14.60 15.93 26.29
CA GLY A 302 -13.20 15.63 26.58
C GLY A 302 -12.20 16.52 25.88
N ILE A 303 -10.97 16.01 25.80
CA ILE A 303 -9.86 16.66 25.12
C ILE A 303 -9.55 15.88 23.85
N HIS A 304 -9.87 16.48 22.70
CA HIS A 304 -9.48 16.05 21.37
C HIS A 304 -8.30 16.91 20.91
N PHE A 305 -7.15 16.30 20.59
CA PHE A 305 -6.03 17.03 19.98
C PHE A 305 -6.17 17.02 18.46
N SER A 306 -5.86 18.14 17.82
CA SER A 306 -5.98 18.34 16.39
C SER A 306 -4.71 18.94 15.80
N ASN A 307 -4.31 18.41 14.65
CA ASN A 307 -3.18 18.89 13.86
C ASN A 307 -3.52 20.01 12.89
N THR A 308 -4.74 20.53 12.97
CA THR A 308 -5.24 21.62 12.13
C THR A 308 -5.96 22.66 12.99
N ASP A 309 -6.54 23.68 12.34
CA ASP A 309 -7.40 24.67 12.98
C ASP A 309 -8.78 24.11 13.37
N LYS A 310 -9.12 22.90 12.91
CA LYS A 310 -10.41 22.25 13.15
C LYS A 310 -10.47 21.52 14.48
N SER A 311 -11.69 21.31 14.98
CA SER A 311 -11.98 20.59 16.22
C SER A 311 -11.55 19.12 16.16
N LEU A 312 -11.71 18.47 15.00
CA LEU A 312 -11.14 17.15 14.76
C LEU A 312 -9.85 17.22 13.96
N GLY A 313 -8.96 16.31 14.31
CA GLY A 313 -7.65 16.10 13.75
C GLY A 313 -6.97 15.01 14.58
N GLY A 314 -5.70 14.75 14.33
CA GLY A 314 -5.08 13.62 15.01
C GLY A 314 -3.58 13.53 14.85
N PRO A 315 -2.97 12.53 15.51
CA PRO A 315 -1.58 12.22 15.30
C PRO A 315 -1.35 11.87 13.83
N GLN A 316 -0.23 12.35 13.30
CA GLN A 316 0.23 12.00 11.96
C GLN A 316 0.93 10.65 12.02
N GLN A 317 0.48 9.70 11.20
CA GLN A 317 1.10 8.37 11.14
C GLN A 317 2.53 8.51 10.61
N ILE A 318 3.47 7.94 11.38
CA ILE A 318 4.91 7.92 11.10
C ILE A 318 5.38 6.50 10.74
N TYR A 319 6.62 6.41 10.28
CA TYR A 319 7.33 5.15 10.09
C TYR A 319 7.24 4.28 11.36
N GLY A 320 6.88 3.01 11.20
CA GLY A 320 6.73 2.08 12.32
C GLY A 320 5.53 2.35 13.23
N SER A 321 4.45 2.97 12.73
CA SER A 321 3.17 3.19 13.44
C SER A 321 1.92 2.80 12.62
N GLY A 322 2.10 2.07 11.50
CA GLY A 322 1.07 1.91 10.47
C GLY A 322 0.18 0.66 10.55
N TRP A 323 0.21 -0.08 11.65
CA TRP A 323 -0.61 -1.27 11.92
C TRP A 323 -0.78 -1.42 13.44
N SER A 324 -1.74 -2.23 13.89
CA SER A 324 -2.21 -2.29 15.29
C SER A 324 -1.10 -2.39 16.33
N VAL A 325 -0.27 -3.44 16.23
CA VAL A 325 0.87 -3.65 17.16
C VAL A 325 1.84 -2.47 17.14
N ALA A 326 2.12 -1.90 15.97
CA ALA A 326 2.98 -0.73 15.86
C ALA A 326 2.34 0.51 16.50
N GLY A 327 1.04 0.74 16.30
CA GLY A 327 0.28 1.79 16.96
C GLY A 327 0.38 1.67 18.49
N MET A 328 0.12 0.47 19.03
CA MET A 328 0.25 0.17 20.46
C MET A 328 1.66 0.41 20.98
N VAL A 329 2.70 -0.01 20.26
CA VAL A 329 4.10 0.24 20.68
C VAL A 329 4.43 1.73 20.68
N ASN A 330 3.96 2.49 19.69
CA ASN A 330 4.17 3.94 19.68
C ASN A 330 3.49 4.57 20.90
N MET A 331 2.20 4.34 21.08
CA MET A 331 1.42 4.97 22.16
C MET A 331 1.81 4.44 23.55
N GLY A 332 2.29 3.20 23.65
CA GLY A 332 2.63 2.53 24.89
C GLY A 332 4.11 2.58 25.29
N MET A 333 5.04 2.85 24.37
CA MET A 333 6.49 2.91 24.65
C MET A 333 7.18 4.17 24.12
N GLY A 334 6.47 5.02 23.35
CA GLY A 334 7.02 6.26 22.80
C GLY A 334 8.13 6.07 21.78
N ILE A 335 8.15 4.93 21.08
CA ILE A 335 9.12 4.61 20.02
C ILE A 335 8.41 3.99 18.81
N PRO A 336 8.93 4.19 17.58
CA PRO A 336 8.45 3.44 16.42
C PRO A 336 8.79 1.96 16.57
N LEU A 337 7.95 1.08 16.03
CA LEU A 337 8.26 -0.34 15.94
C LEU A 337 9.16 -0.59 14.72
N LYS A 338 10.48 -0.64 14.93
CA LYS A 338 11.52 -0.81 13.90
C LYS A 338 12.18 -2.17 14.00
N ILE A 339 11.44 -3.22 13.70
CA ILE A 339 11.93 -4.59 13.83
C ILE A 339 12.24 -5.19 12.46
N PRO A 340 13.31 -6.01 12.35
CA PRO A 340 13.54 -6.80 11.16
C PRO A 340 12.47 -7.91 11.06
N MET A 341 11.43 -7.60 10.29
CA MET A 341 10.56 -8.51 9.53
C MET A 341 9.59 -9.45 10.27
N ASN A 342 8.39 -9.53 9.68
CA ASN A 342 7.19 -10.23 10.12
C ASN A 342 6.68 -9.73 11.48
N GLY A 343 6.09 -8.52 11.52
CA GLY A 343 5.51 -7.96 12.74
C GLY A 343 4.61 -8.95 13.49
N ASN A 344 3.87 -9.78 12.74
CA ASN A 344 2.99 -10.81 13.30
C ASN A 344 3.70 -12.07 13.85
N SER A 345 5.00 -12.23 13.57
CA SER A 345 5.84 -13.30 14.13
C SER A 345 6.95 -12.78 15.03
N TYR A 346 7.11 -11.47 15.17
CA TYR A 346 7.95 -10.87 16.19
C TYR A 346 7.41 -11.24 17.57
N GLY A 347 8.28 -11.44 18.56
CA GLY A 347 7.88 -11.96 19.87
C GLY A 347 7.85 -13.49 19.96
N LYS A 348 7.86 -14.24 18.85
CA LYS A 348 7.85 -15.73 18.92
C LYS A 348 9.11 -16.35 19.54
N SER A 349 10.23 -15.63 19.59
CA SER A 349 11.42 -16.06 20.34
C SER A 349 11.27 -15.91 21.86
N GLY A 350 10.15 -15.36 22.34
CA GLY A 350 9.92 -15.05 23.76
C GLY A 350 10.35 -13.65 24.16
N TYR A 351 10.90 -12.85 23.23
CA TYR A 351 11.34 -11.48 23.49
C TYR A 351 10.60 -10.48 22.60
N PHE A 352 10.10 -9.40 23.21
CA PHE A 352 9.48 -8.28 22.51
C PHE A 352 10.11 -7.00 23.06
N LEU A 353 10.83 -6.25 22.22
CA LEU A 353 11.56 -5.02 22.58
C LEU A 353 12.14 -5.01 24.02
N PRO A 354 12.96 -6.01 24.40
CA PRO A 354 13.28 -6.30 25.80
C PRO A 354 14.01 -5.17 26.54
N GLY A 355 14.64 -4.23 25.82
CA GLY A 355 15.28 -3.06 26.43
C GLY A 355 14.42 -1.80 26.49
N ALA A 356 13.22 -1.81 25.90
CA ALA A 356 12.26 -0.73 26.01
C ALA A 356 11.51 -0.81 27.36
N VAL A 357 10.99 0.34 27.81
CA VAL A 357 10.12 0.43 28.98
C VAL A 357 8.79 1.00 28.50
N GLY A 358 7.72 0.24 28.68
CA GLY A 358 6.37 0.64 28.30
C GLY A 358 5.52 1.13 29.47
N ILE A 359 4.35 1.69 29.17
CA ILE A 359 3.38 2.15 30.15
C ILE A 359 2.95 1.01 31.09
N GLY A 360 2.86 -0.21 30.57
CA GLY A 360 2.59 -1.40 31.37
C GLY A 360 3.64 -1.65 32.44
N ASP A 361 4.92 -1.47 32.14
CA ASP A 361 6.01 -1.63 33.10
C ASP A 361 5.96 -0.57 34.19
N ILE A 362 5.69 0.68 33.79
CA ILE A 362 5.56 1.80 34.71
C ILE A 362 4.40 1.58 35.68
N LEU A 363 3.21 1.23 35.16
CA LEU A 363 2.02 1.01 35.98
C LEU A 363 2.14 -0.26 36.84
N HIS A 364 2.80 -1.31 36.35
CA HIS A 364 3.07 -2.50 37.15
C HIS A 364 3.95 -2.19 38.37
N LYS A 365 5.04 -1.41 38.20
CA LYS A 365 5.88 -0.94 39.30
C LYS A 365 5.08 -0.14 40.34
N GLU A 366 4.03 0.55 39.92
CA GLU A 366 3.14 1.33 40.77
C GLU A 366 1.96 0.51 41.35
N GLY A 367 1.94 -0.80 41.16
CA GLY A 367 0.98 -1.72 41.78
C GLY A 367 -0.37 -1.81 41.09
N TYR A 368 -0.47 -1.42 39.81
CA TYR A 368 -1.71 -1.53 39.06
C TYR A 368 -2.06 -2.99 38.74
N ASN A 369 -3.35 -3.33 38.83
CA ASN A 369 -3.85 -4.55 38.20
C ASN A 369 -4.13 -4.29 36.71
N GLN A 370 -3.59 -5.12 35.83
CA GLN A 370 -3.58 -4.83 34.40
C GLN A 370 -4.25 -5.94 33.60
N THR A 371 -5.15 -5.57 32.70
CA THR A 371 -5.76 -6.49 31.73
C THR A 371 -5.74 -5.88 30.34
N ILE A 372 -5.30 -6.68 29.38
CA ILE A 372 -5.42 -6.38 27.94
C ILE A 372 -6.47 -7.32 27.36
N MET A 373 -7.35 -6.78 26.52
CA MET A 373 -8.45 -7.54 25.92
C MET A 373 -8.58 -7.31 24.41
N PHE A 374 -8.75 -8.40 23.67
CA PHE A 374 -9.03 -8.35 22.23
C PHE A 374 -9.82 -9.58 21.80
N GLY A 375 -10.57 -9.45 20.70
CA GLY A 375 -11.35 -10.55 20.12
C GLY A 375 -10.48 -11.65 19.48
N ALA A 376 -9.27 -11.28 19.06
CA ALA A 376 -8.35 -12.12 18.32
C ALA A 376 -7.54 -13.09 19.22
N ASP A 377 -6.70 -13.92 18.61
CA ASP A 377 -5.66 -14.68 19.31
C ASP A 377 -4.45 -13.78 19.60
N ALA A 378 -4.03 -13.72 20.86
CA ALA A 378 -2.90 -12.89 21.32
C ALA A 378 -1.56 -13.27 20.67
N ASP A 379 -1.40 -14.50 20.19
CA ASP A 379 -0.14 -14.92 19.57
C ASP A 379 0.07 -14.20 18.22
N PHE A 380 -1.02 -13.74 17.60
CA PHE A 380 -0.95 -12.86 16.45
C PHE A 380 -0.32 -11.52 16.83
N GLY A 381 0.56 -10.98 15.99
CA GLY A 381 1.23 -9.72 16.31
C GLY A 381 2.34 -9.82 17.36
N GLY A 382 2.54 -11.00 17.96
CA GLY A 382 3.40 -11.14 19.14
C GLY A 382 2.83 -10.51 20.41
N LEU A 383 1.52 -10.25 20.46
CA LEU A 383 0.87 -9.55 21.58
C LEU A 383 0.96 -10.35 22.88
N THR A 384 0.91 -11.69 22.84
CA THR A 384 1.16 -12.55 23.99
C THR A 384 2.50 -12.20 24.63
N THR A 385 3.57 -12.21 23.84
CA THR A 385 4.92 -11.91 24.32
C THR A 385 5.00 -10.48 24.80
N TYR A 386 4.52 -9.51 24.01
CA TYR A 386 4.52 -8.09 24.39
C TYR A 386 3.89 -7.89 25.77
N PHE A 387 2.62 -8.23 25.94
CA PHE A 387 1.90 -7.93 27.17
C PHE A 387 2.29 -8.81 28.36
N THR A 388 2.93 -9.97 28.11
CA THR A 388 3.50 -10.80 29.19
C THR A 388 4.84 -10.24 29.67
N THR A 389 5.71 -9.78 28.76
CA THR A 389 7.04 -9.26 29.12
C THR A 389 7.04 -7.79 29.52
N HIS A 390 5.99 -7.03 29.16
CA HIS A 390 5.83 -5.63 29.54
C HIS A 390 4.60 -5.43 30.42
N GLY A 391 4.78 -5.33 31.73
CA GLY A 391 3.72 -5.04 32.70
C GLY A 391 2.90 -6.23 33.21
N HIS A 392 3.20 -7.46 32.79
CA HIS A 392 2.54 -8.69 33.27
C HIS A 392 1.01 -8.63 33.22
N TYR A 393 0.45 -8.23 32.07
CA TYR A 393 -1.00 -8.14 31.92
C TYR A 393 -1.65 -9.51 32.01
N LYS A 394 -2.85 -9.56 32.58
CA LYS A 394 -3.81 -10.62 32.26
C LYS A 394 -4.23 -10.43 30.79
N ILE A 395 -4.02 -11.45 29.97
CA ILE A 395 -4.44 -11.44 28.56
C ILE A 395 -5.81 -12.09 28.46
N PHE A 396 -6.81 -11.33 28.02
CA PHE A 396 -8.15 -11.81 27.71
C PHE A 396 -8.34 -11.83 26.20
N ASP A 397 -8.13 -13.00 25.61
CA ASP A 397 -8.23 -13.24 24.17
C ASP A 397 -9.22 -14.36 23.85
N VAL A 398 -9.30 -14.77 22.58
CA VAL A 398 -10.18 -15.88 22.17
C VAL A 398 -9.87 -17.19 22.90
N LYS A 399 -8.59 -17.47 23.23
CA LYS A 399 -8.19 -18.67 23.97
C LYS A 399 -8.69 -18.61 25.41
N TYR A 400 -8.52 -17.45 26.07
CA TYR A 400 -9.05 -17.22 27.41
C TYR A 400 -10.58 -17.39 27.44
N ALA A 401 -11.30 -16.76 26.51
CA ALA A 401 -12.76 -16.82 26.45
C ALA A 401 -13.29 -18.26 26.27
N ARG A 402 -12.62 -19.08 25.43
CA ARG A 402 -12.93 -20.52 25.27
C ARG A 402 -12.63 -21.31 26.54
N ASN A 403 -11.50 -21.04 27.19
CA ASN A 403 -11.09 -21.73 28.43
C ASN A 403 -12.06 -21.43 29.58
N GLN A 404 -12.56 -20.20 29.67
CA GLN A 404 -13.57 -19.80 30.65
C GLN A 404 -15.01 -20.16 30.25
N LYS A 405 -15.22 -20.84 29.11
CA LYS A 405 -16.54 -21.23 28.57
C LYS A 405 -17.48 -20.04 28.35
N LEU A 406 -16.93 -18.86 28.06
CA LEU A 406 -17.70 -17.67 27.70
C LEU A 406 -18.21 -17.74 26.24
N ILE A 407 -17.50 -18.51 25.41
CA ILE A 407 -17.87 -18.86 24.03
C ILE A 407 -17.63 -20.36 23.79
N PRO A 408 -18.31 -20.99 22.80
CA PRO A 408 -18.03 -22.36 22.39
C PRO A 408 -16.55 -22.57 21.99
N LYS A 409 -16.02 -23.78 22.19
CA LYS A 409 -14.61 -24.10 21.91
C LYS A 409 -14.21 -23.90 20.44
N ASP A 410 -15.15 -24.12 19.54
CA ASP A 410 -15.02 -24.00 18.08
C ASP A 410 -15.51 -22.64 17.56
N TYR A 411 -15.95 -21.73 18.43
CA TYR A 411 -16.44 -20.41 18.03
C TYR A 411 -15.31 -19.60 17.42
N ASN A 412 -15.48 -19.19 16.16
CA ASN A 412 -14.54 -18.33 15.45
C ASN A 412 -15.32 -17.43 14.47
N VAL A 413 -15.56 -16.19 14.87
CA VAL A 413 -16.22 -15.17 14.04
C VAL A 413 -15.25 -14.03 13.84
N TRP A 414 -15.08 -13.61 12.58
CA TRP A 414 -14.13 -12.57 12.19
C TRP A 414 -12.70 -12.90 12.65
N TRP A 415 -12.15 -12.19 13.63
CA TRP A 415 -10.81 -12.45 14.19
C TRP A 415 -10.78 -13.42 15.38
N GLY A 416 -11.94 -13.84 15.88
CA GLY A 416 -12.09 -14.79 16.98
C GLY A 416 -13.47 -14.69 17.59
N PHE A 417 -13.77 -13.55 18.20
CA PHE A 417 -15.13 -13.08 18.46
C PHE A 417 -15.28 -11.59 18.10
N GLU A 418 -16.49 -11.23 17.68
CA GLU A 418 -16.86 -9.89 17.21
C GLU A 418 -17.00 -8.86 18.35
N ASP A 419 -16.96 -7.56 18.01
CA ASP A 419 -16.91 -6.48 19.00
C ASP A 419 -18.15 -6.42 19.91
N ASP A 420 -19.32 -6.87 19.45
CA ASP A 420 -20.53 -7.01 20.27
C ASP A 420 -20.26 -7.84 21.54
N LYS A 421 -19.48 -8.93 21.41
CA LYS A 421 -19.07 -9.77 22.55
C LYS A 421 -17.92 -9.14 23.32
N LEU A 422 -16.98 -8.50 22.61
CA LEU A 422 -15.85 -7.80 23.23
C LEU A 422 -16.33 -6.76 24.24
N TYR A 423 -17.26 -5.87 23.86
CA TYR A 423 -17.80 -4.88 24.78
C TYR A 423 -18.52 -5.49 25.96
N LYS A 424 -19.23 -6.60 25.77
CA LYS A 424 -19.86 -7.33 26.88
C LYS A 424 -18.83 -7.85 27.87
N PHE A 425 -17.79 -8.54 27.38
CA PHE A 425 -16.74 -9.09 28.23
C PHE A 425 -15.90 -8.01 28.90
N ALA A 426 -15.67 -6.88 28.22
CA ALA A 426 -14.99 -5.72 28.78
C ALA A 426 -15.74 -5.13 29.99
N LYS A 427 -17.07 -5.02 29.92
CA LYS A 427 -17.89 -4.57 31.06
C LYS A 427 -17.72 -5.49 32.28
N ASP A 428 -17.76 -6.80 32.07
CA ASP A 428 -17.59 -7.80 33.14
C ASP A 428 -16.20 -7.71 33.76
N GLU A 429 -15.15 -7.58 32.93
CA GLU A 429 -13.77 -7.53 33.39
C GLU A 429 -13.42 -6.22 34.11
N ILE A 430 -13.86 -5.07 33.62
CA ILE A 430 -13.69 -3.79 34.31
C ILE A 430 -14.44 -3.80 35.65
N THR A 431 -15.65 -4.37 35.68
CA THR A 431 -16.41 -4.53 36.93
C THR A 431 -15.63 -5.38 37.94
N ARG A 432 -14.98 -6.45 37.48
CA ARG A 432 -14.10 -7.29 38.32
C ARG A 432 -12.91 -6.48 38.85
N LEU A 433 -12.17 -5.78 37.97
CA LEU A 433 -11.01 -4.95 38.34
C LEU A 433 -11.39 -3.88 39.38
N SER A 434 -12.52 -3.19 39.19
CA SER A 434 -12.98 -2.13 40.08
C SER A 434 -13.26 -2.59 41.52
N LYS A 435 -13.52 -3.89 41.73
CA LYS A 435 -13.83 -4.47 43.05
C LYS A 435 -12.61 -4.94 43.83
N GLU A 436 -11.41 -4.90 43.23
CA GLU A 436 -10.19 -5.40 43.89
C GLU A 436 -9.52 -4.40 44.82
N GLY A 437 -9.98 -3.14 44.86
CA GLY A 437 -9.42 -2.11 45.73
C GLY A 437 -7.99 -1.67 45.35
N LYS A 438 -7.53 -2.02 44.14
CA LYS A 438 -6.26 -1.57 43.55
C LYS A 438 -6.53 -0.66 42.36
N PRO A 439 -5.64 0.31 42.06
CA PRO A 439 -5.73 1.02 40.79
C PRO A 439 -5.60 0.00 39.65
N PHE A 440 -6.35 0.20 38.56
CA PHE A 440 -6.31 -0.72 37.43
C PHE A 440 -5.98 -0.03 36.11
N ASN A 441 -5.41 -0.81 35.21
CA ASN A 441 -5.19 -0.48 33.81
C ASN A 441 -5.94 -1.50 32.95
N PHE A 442 -7.02 -1.07 32.32
CA PHE A 442 -7.75 -1.89 31.36
C PHE A 442 -7.50 -1.35 29.95
N THR A 443 -6.86 -2.15 29.12
CA THR A 443 -6.63 -1.83 27.72
C THR A 443 -7.43 -2.78 26.85
N MET A 444 -8.01 -2.29 25.77
CA MET A 444 -8.68 -3.14 24.79
C MET A 444 -8.48 -2.67 23.36
N GLU A 445 -8.63 -3.58 22.42
CA GLU A 445 -8.65 -3.31 20.98
C GLU A 445 -9.90 -3.94 20.33
N THR A 446 -10.65 -3.12 19.60
CA THR A 446 -11.77 -3.56 18.73
C THR A 446 -11.25 -4.13 17.42
N ALA A 447 -12.05 -4.87 16.65
CA ALA A 447 -11.58 -5.47 15.39
C ALA A 447 -12.57 -5.41 14.22
N ASP A 448 -13.84 -5.04 14.43
CA ASP A 448 -14.87 -5.15 13.38
C ASP A 448 -14.57 -4.23 12.18
N THR A 449 -13.85 -3.12 12.38
CA THR A 449 -13.41 -2.19 11.32
C THR A 449 -12.14 -2.61 10.57
N HIS A 450 -11.57 -3.78 10.87
CA HIS A 450 -10.36 -4.29 10.22
C HIS A 450 -10.58 -4.51 8.70
N PHE A 451 -9.57 -4.23 7.89
CA PHE A 451 -9.65 -4.39 6.43
C PHE A 451 -9.64 -5.87 5.98
N PRO A 452 -10.16 -6.21 4.78
CA PRO A 452 -10.98 -5.38 3.89
C PRO A 452 -12.46 -5.36 4.27
N ASP A 453 -13.15 -4.26 3.98
CA ASP A 453 -14.59 -4.01 4.12
C ASP A 453 -15.22 -4.20 5.53
N GLY A 454 -14.45 -4.66 6.53
CA GLY A 454 -14.89 -4.86 7.91
C GLY A 454 -15.90 -6.00 8.13
N TYR A 455 -16.20 -6.28 9.38
CA TYR A 455 -17.27 -7.17 9.82
C TYR A 455 -18.53 -6.37 10.17
N LEU A 456 -19.59 -6.61 9.41
CA LEU A 456 -20.90 -6.05 9.73
C LEU A 456 -21.62 -6.97 10.71
N SER A 457 -21.77 -6.52 11.95
CA SER A 457 -22.56 -7.25 12.95
C SER A 457 -23.98 -7.52 12.44
N LYS A 458 -24.55 -8.66 12.86
CA LYS A 458 -25.95 -9.02 12.61
C LYS A 458 -26.95 -8.03 13.24
N ASN A 459 -26.50 -7.30 14.26
CA ASN A 459 -27.29 -6.27 14.96
C ASN A 459 -27.15 -4.89 14.31
N ALA A 460 -26.26 -4.74 13.33
CA ALA A 460 -25.94 -3.46 12.72
C ALA A 460 -27.05 -3.00 11.75
N PRO A 461 -27.54 -1.75 11.87
CA PRO A 461 -28.34 -1.15 10.82
C PRO A 461 -27.49 -0.87 9.58
N THR A 462 -28.12 -0.76 8.41
CA THR A 462 -27.44 -0.53 7.13
C THR A 462 -27.91 0.75 6.42
N PRO A 463 -27.76 1.94 7.04
CA PRO A 463 -28.25 3.20 6.45
C PRO A 463 -27.46 3.63 5.20
N HIS A 464 -26.20 3.21 5.05
CA HIS A 464 -25.34 3.56 3.93
C HIS A 464 -25.31 2.46 2.86
N LYS A 465 -25.17 2.85 1.59
CA LYS A 465 -25.02 1.89 0.48
C LYS A 465 -23.72 1.08 0.54
N ASN A 466 -22.69 1.64 1.16
CA ASN A 466 -21.39 1.00 1.31
C ASN A 466 -21.36 0.18 2.62
N GLN A 467 -20.98 -1.10 2.55
CA GLN A 467 -20.92 -1.97 3.73
C GLN A 467 -19.93 -1.45 4.78
N TYR A 468 -18.71 -1.07 4.38
CA TYR A 468 -17.70 -0.59 5.31
C TYR A 468 -18.13 0.69 6.03
N ALA A 469 -18.87 1.58 5.35
CA ALA A 469 -19.49 2.73 6.00
C ALA A 469 -20.47 2.30 7.11
N ASN A 470 -21.29 1.26 6.90
CA ASN A 470 -22.17 0.71 7.93
C ASN A 470 -21.38 0.09 9.10
N VAL A 471 -20.26 -0.59 8.82
CA VAL A 471 -19.36 -1.11 9.85
C VAL A 471 -18.79 0.02 10.71
N ILE A 472 -18.28 1.08 10.08
CA ILE A 472 -17.72 2.26 10.75
C ILE A 472 -18.79 2.91 11.65
N SER A 473 -19.99 3.16 11.12
CA SER A 473 -21.06 3.79 11.89
C SER A 473 -21.62 2.92 13.01
N TYR A 474 -21.59 1.60 12.86
CA TYR A 474 -21.95 0.70 13.95
C TYR A 474 -20.87 0.65 15.04
N SER A 475 -19.59 0.58 14.66
CA SER A 475 -18.46 0.64 15.58
C SER A 475 -18.44 1.96 16.39
N ASP A 476 -18.68 3.09 15.72
CA ASP A 476 -18.87 4.41 16.36
C ASP A 476 -19.92 4.39 17.47
N LYS A 477 -21.11 3.86 17.16
CA LYS A 477 -22.22 3.78 18.10
C LYS A 477 -21.90 2.88 19.29
N GLU A 478 -21.39 1.68 19.05
CA GLU A 478 -21.13 0.71 20.13
C GLU A 478 -19.97 1.14 21.02
N ALA A 479 -18.93 1.76 20.46
CA ALA A 479 -17.84 2.38 21.23
C ALA A 479 -18.39 3.45 22.19
N VAL A 480 -19.24 4.36 21.71
CA VAL A 480 -19.84 5.38 22.57
C VAL A 480 -20.79 4.78 23.61
N ASN A 481 -21.59 3.76 23.26
CA ASN A 481 -22.44 3.05 24.23
C ASN A 481 -21.61 2.43 25.37
N PHE A 482 -20.46 1.84 25.04
CA PHE A 482 -19.54 1.30 26.03
C PHE A 482 -18.93 2.40 26.91
N ILE A 483 -18.50 3.51 26.31
CA ILE A 483 -17.94 4.66 27.07
C ILE A 483 -19.00 5.27 27.99
N LYS A 484 -20.24 5.44 27.52
CA LYS A 484 -21.36 5.92 28.37
C LYS A 484 -21.64 4.98 29.53
N TRP A 485 -21.52 3.67 29.32
CA TRP A 485 -21.60 2.72 30.41
C TRP A 485 -20.46 2.92 31.42
N ILE A 486 -19.21 3.13 30.97
CA ILE A 486 -18.06 3.42 31.86
C ILE A 486 -18.32 4.70 32.67
N GLN A 487 -18.76 5.78 32.03
CA GLN A 487 -19.03 7.07 32.68
C GLN A 487 -20.11 6.98 33.78
N ALA A 488 -21.00 5.99 33.68
CA ALA A 488 -22.04 5.75 34.68
C ALA A 488 -21.57 4.91 35.88
N GLN A 489 -20.33 4.41 35.89
CA GLN A 489 -19.83 3.55 36.97
C GLN A 489 -19.26 4.37 38.14
N PRO A 490 -19.34 3.85 39.39
CA PRO A 490 -18.82 4.55 40.57
C PRO A 490 -17.31 4.86 40.52
N PHE A 491 -16.54 4.09 39.74
CA PHE A 491 -15.11 4.32 39.60
C PHE A 491 -14.74 5.43 38.61
N TYR A 492 -15.72 5.99 37.86
CA TYR A 492 -15.43 6.94 36.78
C TYR A 492 -14.72 8.20 37.24
N ASP A 493 -15.09 8.76 38.40
CA ASP A 493 -14.52 10.00 38.94
C ASP A 493 -12.98 9.96 39.05
N ASP A 494 -12.44 8.78 39.37
CA ASP A 494 -11.01 8.50 39.49
C ASP A 494 -10.44 7.73 38.30
N THR A 495 -11.08 7.78 37.13
CA THR A 495 -10.65 7.04 35.92
C THR A 495 -10.41 7.98 34.75
N THR A 496 -9.20 7.93 34.19
CA THR A 496 -8.87 8.56 32.92
C THR A 496 -9.17 7.57 31.79
N ILE A 497 -9.93 8.00 30.78
CA ILE A 497 -10.22 7.19 29.58
C ILE A 497 -9.47 7.78 28.39
N VAL A 498 -8.66 6.97 27.73
CA VAL A 498 -7.97 7.31 26.48
C VAL A 498 -8.60 6.49 25.36
N ILE A 499 -9.11 7.16 24.33
CA ILE A 499 -9.72 6.54 23.16
C ILE A 499 -8.89 6.96 21.96
N THR A 500 -8.35 6.00 21.23
CA THR A 500 -7.51 6.28 20.07
C THR A 500 -7.84 5.28 18.98
N GLY A 501 -7.81 5.68 17.71
CA GLY A 501 -7.54 4.68 16.69
C GLY A 501 -6.12 4.14 16.86
N ASP A 502 -5.88 2.91 16.44
CA ASP A 502 -4.55 2.27 16.48
C ASP A 502 -3.68 2.70 15.28
N HIS A 503 -4.28 2.78 14.09
CA HIS A 503 -3.66 3.28 12.86
C HIS A 503 -4.71 3.77 11.84
N ARG A 504 -4.24 4.17 10.66
CA ARG A 504 -5.11 4.54 9.54
C ARG A 504 -5.67 3.31 8.83
N SER A 505 -6.92 3.32 8.40
CA SER A 505 -7.49 2.19 7.66
C SER A 505 -6.71 1.88 6.38
N MET A 506 -6.51 0.58 6.15
CA MET A 506 -5.80 0.08 4.98
C MET A 506 -6.75 -0.25 3.82
N ASP A 507 -8.04 0.07 3.93
CA ASP A 507 -9.05 -0.25 2.91
C ASP A 507 -8.94 0.64 1.66
N LYS A 508 -8.07 0.23 0.72
CA LYS A 508 -7.84 0.97 -0.53
C LYS A 508 -9.11 1.20 -1.36
N LYS A 509 -10.10 0.30 -1.27
CA LYS A 509 -11.34 0.36 -2.05
C LYS A 509 -12.25 1.46 -1.52
N PHE A 510 -12.35 1.59 -0.20
CA PHE A 510 -13.12 2.67 0.43
C PHE A 510 -12.53 4.06 0.12
N PHE A 511 -11.20 4.18 0.15
CA PHE A 511 -10.50 5.46 -0.06
C PHE A 511 -10.12 5.76 -1.52
N LYS A 512 -10.63 4.99 -2.50
CA LYS A 512 -10.19 5.08 -3.91
C LYS A 512 -10.37 6.49 -4.52
N ASP A 513 -11.37 7.24 -4.07
CA ASP A 513 -11.76 8.56 -4.60
C ASP A 513 -11.27 9.71 -3.71
N PHE A 514 -10.49 9.43 -2.66
CA PHE A 514 -9.90 10.47 -1.80
C PHE A 514 -8.76 11.18 -2.54
N ASP A 515 -8.58 12.48 -2.28
CA ASP A 515 -7.39 13.19 -2.77
C ASP A 515 -6.15 12.58 -2.10
N PRO A 516 -5.16 12.08 -2.86
CA PRO A 516 -3.92 11.56 -2.30
C PRO A 516 -3.14 12.58 -1.45
N LYS A 517 -3.45 13.88 -1.57
CA LYS A 517 -2.86 14.96 -0.75
C LYS A 517 -3.55 15.17 0.60
N TYR A 518 -4.74 14.60 0.81
CA TYR A 518 -5.42 14.72 2.11
C TYR A 518 -4.64 13.97 3.19
N ASN A 519 -4.30 14.68 4.26
CA ASN A 519 -3.56 14.12 5.38
C ASN A 519 -4.52 13.40 6.34
N ARG A 520 -4.75 12.10 6.09
CA ARG A 520 -5.54 11.24 6.98
C ARG A 520 -4.86 11.13 8.35
N THR A 521 -5.62 11.32 9.41
CA THR A 521 -5.17 11.20 10.81
C THR A 521 -6.09 10.30 11.61
N VAL A 522 -5.54 9.73 12.68
CA VAL A 522 -6.20 8.75 13.53
C VAL A 522 -7.07 9.45 14.59
N PHE A 523 -8.22 8.90 14.94
CA PHE A 523 -9.11 9.49 15.96
C PHE A 523 -8.43 9.51 17.33
N ASN A 524 -8.68 10.53 18.15
CA ASN A 524 -8.17 10.59 19.52
C ASN A 524 -9.10 11.37 20.45
N LEU A 525 -9.30 10.88 21.67
CA LEU A 525 -10.09 11.56 22.69
C LEU A 525 -9.63 11.13 24.08
N ILE A 526 -9.40 12.10 24.97
CA ILE A 526 -9.12 11.84 26.39
C ILE A 526 -10.27 12.37 27.23
N LEU A 527 -10.93 11.49 27.97
CA LEU A 527 -12.01 11.84 28.90
C LEU A 527 -11.51 11.79 30.35
N ASN A 528 -12.03 12.71 31.16
CA ASN A 528 -11.67 12.88 32.56
C ASN A 528 -10.14 12.94 32.82
N PRO A 529 -9.34 13.73 32.06
CA PRO A 529 -7.93 13.92 32.37
C PRO A 529 -7.76 14.73 33.66
N ALA A 530 -6.73 14.39 34.44
CA ALA A 530 -6.36 15.14 35.65
C ALA A 530 -5.75 16.53 35.37
N VAL A 531 -5.39 16.78 34.11
CA VAL A 531 -4.71 18.00 33.65
C VAL A 531 -5.44 18.63 32.48
N LYS A 532 -5.23 19.94 32.29
CA LYS A 532 -5.79 20.71 31.17
C LYS A 532 -4.70 21.13 30.19
N PRO A 533 -4.94 21.03 28.87
CA PRO A 533 -3.92 21.36 27.89
C PRO A 533 -3.80 22.87 27.72
N ASN A 534 -2.61 23.34 27.34
CA ASN A 534 -2.45 24.73 26.90
C ASN A 534 -3.07 25.00 25.53
N LYS A 535 -3.02 24.02 24.62
CA LYS A 535 -3.55 24.11 23.27
C LYS A 535 -3.92 22.73 22.73
N THR A 536 -5.09 22.63 22.11
CA THR A 536 -5.59 21.40 21.48
C THR A 536 -5.51 21.43 19.96
N THR A 537 -5.58 22.60 19.32
CA THR A 537 -5.51 22.76 17.84
C THR A 537 -4.11 23.15 17.34
N ASP A 538 -3.90 23.02 16.02
CA ASP A 538 -2.62 23.18 15.30
C ASP A 538 -1.42 22.55 16.02
N ARG A 539 -1.61 21.39 16.63
CA ARG A 539 -0.54 20.60 17.23
C ARG A 539 0.05 19.67 16.18
N GLN A 540 1.34 19.72 15.92
CA GLN A 540 1.94 18.71 15.02
C GLN A 540 2.51 17.58 15.86
N TYR A 541 1.95 16.38 15.80
CA TYR A 541 2.34 15.28 16.70
C TYR A 541 2.10 13.91 16.05
N ALA A 542 2.60 12.86 16.70
CA ALA A 542 2.54 11.47 16.25
C ALA A 542 1.97 10.55 17.34
N PRO A 543 1.63 9.29 17.03
CA PRO A 543 1.12 8.34 18.02
C PRO A 543 2.04 8.19 19.24
N LEU A 544 3.36 8.29 19.06
CA LEU A 544 4.33 8.21 20.16
C LEU A 544 4.22 9.31 21.22
N ASP A 545 3.56 10.42 20.90
CA ASP A 545 3.32 11.51 21.86
C ASP A 545 2.23 11.12 22.87
N PHE A 546 1.38 10.12 22.57
CA PHE A 546 0.43 9.59 23.55
C PHE A 546 1.09 8.90 24.74
N TYR A 547 2.34 8.45 24.63
CA TYR A 547 3.02 7.78 25.74
C TYR A 547 3.15 8.68 27.00
N PRO A 548 3.83 9.84 26.94
CA PRO A 548 3.83 10.77 28.06
C PRO A 548 2.46 11.44 28.28
N THR A 549 1.66 11.65 27.24
CA THR A 549 0.35 12.33 27.35
C THR A 549 -0.64 11.51 28.17
N THR A 550 -0.68 10.18 28.00
CA THR A 550 -1.54 9.28 28.80
C THR A 550 -1.15 9.31 30.28
N LEU A 551 0.15 9.23 30.59
CA LEU A 551 0.64 9.34 31.96
C LEU A 551 0.28 10.70 32.59
N SER A 552 0.48 11.79 31.85
CA SER A 552 0.11 13.14 32.28
C SER A 552 -1.41 13.27 32.50
N ALA A 553 -2.23 12.69 31.62
CA ALA A 553 -3.68 12.63 31.77
C ALA A 553 -4.15 11.87 33.03
N MET A 554 -3.35 10.94 33.55
CA MET A 554 -3.58 10.27 34.83
C MET A 554 -3.09 11.08 36.04
N GLY A 555 -2.48 12.25 35.81
CA GLY A 555 -1.92 13.12 36.85
C GLY A 555 -0.46 12.82 37.21
N VAL A 556 0.25 12.03 36.40
CA VAL A 556 1.68 11.75 36.62
C VAL A 556 2.51 12.95 36.17
N GLU A 557 3.33 13.50 37.07
CA GLU A 557 4.26 14.56 36.73
C GLU A 557 5.47 13.98 35.98
N ILE A 558 5.81 14.57 34.83
CA ILE A 558 6.92 14.15 33.97
C ILE A 558 7.93 15.30 33.87
N LYS A 559 9.12 15.13 34.42
CA LYS A 559 10.18 16.13 34.34
C LYS A 559 10.59 16.36 32.89
N GLY A 560 10.53 17.62 32.47
CA GLY A 560 10.86 18.02 31.10
C GLY A 560 9.79 17.68 30.06
N HIS A 561 8.65 17.12 30.47
CA HIS A 561 7.48 16.82 29.63
C HIS A 561 7.76 15.91 28.42
N ARG A 562 8.76 15.02 28.53
CA ARG A 562 9.15 14.08 27.48
C ARG A 562 9.45 12.71 28.07
N LEU A 563 9.04 11.65 27.37
CA LEU A 563 9.34 10.26 27.69
C LEU A 563 9.40 9.46 26.38
N GLY A 564 10.41 8.61 26.24
CA GLY A 564 10.75 8.02 24.95
C GLY A 564 11.11 9.12 23.93
N LEU A 565 10.54 9.03 22.73
CA LEU A 565 10.58 10.12 21.75
C LEU A 565 9.40 11.09 21.91
N GLY A 566 8.37 10.69 22.65
CA GLY A 566 7.13 11.44 22.83
C GLY A 566 7.30 12.71 23.66
N THR A 567 6.40 13.65 23.42
CA THR A 567 6.25 14.89 24.17
C THR A 567 4.82 15.02 24.68
N ASP A 568 4.66 15.36 25.96
CA ASP A 568 3.35 15.51 26.60
C ASP A 568 2.55 16.64 25.94
N LEU A 569 1.41 16.29 25.34
CA LEU A 569 0.52 17.22 24.64
C LEU A 569 -0.21 18.17 25.59
N PHE A 570 -0.31 17.89 26.90
CA PHE A 570 -0.84 18.84 27.87
C PHE A 570 0.15 19.98 28.18
N SER A 571 1.44 19.77 27.92
CA SER A 571 2.49 20.74 28.19
C SER A 571 2.61 21.84 27.11
N LYS A 572 3.40 22.88 27.42
CA LYS A 572 3.80 23.91 26.44
C LYS A 572 5.03 23.50 25.60
N LYS A 573 5.58 22.30 25.83
CA LYS A 573 6.80 21.85 25.15
C LYS A 573 6.45 21.48 23.69
N PRO A 574 7.18 22.02 22.70
CA PRO A 574 7.00 21.59 21.33
C PRO A 574 7.34 20.11 21.16
N THR A 575 6.52 19.37 20.42
CA THR A 575 6.83 17.99 20.01
C THR A 575 8.05 17.98 19.08
N LEU A 576 8.59 16.78 18.83
CA LEU A 576 9.67 16.63 17.85
C LEU A 576 9.22 17.01 16.43
N ILE A 577 7.94 16.78 16.09
CA ILE A 577 7.39 17.17 14.79
C ILE A 577 7.22 18.69 14.71
N GLU A 578 6.75 19.36 15.77
CA GLU A 578 6.65 20.83 15.82
C GLU A 578 8.03 21.49 15.70
N ARG A 579 9.07 20.88 16.28
CA ARG A 579 10.44 21.38 16.21
C ARG A 579 11.10 21.18 14.85
N ASP A 580 10.97 19.98 14.27
CA ASP A 580 11.79 19.57 13.12
C ASP A 580 11.03 19.48 11.79
N GLY A 581 9.70 19.47 11.85
CA GLY A 581 8.81 19.22 10.71
C GLY A 581 8.62 17.72 10.41
N PHE A 582 7.39 17.36 10.02
CA PHE A 582 6.97 15.97 9.80
C PHE A 582 7.88 15.20 8.82
N LYS A 583 8.17 15.78 7.65
CA LYS A 583 8.98 15.10 6.61
C LYS A 583 10.37 14.71 7.09
N LYS A 584 11.02 15.58 7.88
CA LYS A 584 12.35 15.29 8.43
C LYS A 584 12.24 14.22 9.52
N PHE A 585 11.31 14.39 10.45
CA PHE A 585 11.07 13.45 11.52
C PHE A 585 10.82 12.02 11.00
N ASP A 586 9.86 11.87 10.09
CA ASP A 586 9.48 10.58 9.51
C ASP A 586 10.64 9.91 8.77
N LYS A 587 11.39 10.68 7.97
CA LYS A 587 12.58 10.19 7.25
C LYS A 587 13.67 9.70 8.20
N GLU A 588 13.96 10.45 9.27
CA GLU A 588 14.97 10.02 10.25
C GLU A 588 14.56 8.74 10.97
N LEU A 589 13.27 8.54 11.22
CA LEU A 589 12.76 7.30 11.80
C LEU A 589 12.83 6.12 10.82
N SER A 590 12.72 6.34 9.50
CA SER A 590 12.84 5.27 8.49
C SER A 590 14.27 4.81 8.24
N ILE A 591 15.28 5.57 8.65
CA ILE A 591 16.69 5.16 8.52
C ILE A 591 17.04 4.21 9.68
N ARG A 592 17.83 3.16 9.45
CA ARG A 592 18.30 2.26 10.51
C ARG A 592 19.02 3.03 11.61
N SER A 593 18.86 2.56 12.86
CA SER A 593 19.54 3.12 14.01
C SER A 593 20.20 2.02 14.82
N ASN A 594 21.53 2.00 14.85
CA ASN A 594 22.30 1.05 15.64
C ASN A 594 22.00 1.18 17.14
N TYR A 595 21.70 2.40 17.60
CA TYR A 595 21.22 2.64 18.95
C TYR A 595 19.92 1.90 19.21
N TYR A 596 18.92 2.01 18.31
CA TYR A 596 17.65 1.30 18.45
C TYR A 596 17.85 -0.22 18.50
N ASP A 597 18.62 -0.77 17.57
CA ASP A 597 18.92 -2.21 17.49
C ASP A 597 19.58 -2.71 18.79
N LYS A 598 20.55 -1.95 19.30
CA LYS A 598 21.31 -2.31 20.51
C LYS A 598 20.51 -2.13 21.80
N GLU A 599 19.77 -1.04 21.93
CA GLU A 599 19.15 -0.64 23.19
C GLU A 599 17.74 -1.20 23.35
N PHE A 600 16.98 -1.42 22.27
CA PHE A 600 15.60 -1.89 22.36
C PHE A 600 15.41 -3.30 21.81
N VAL A 601 16.06 -3.67 20.71
CA VAL A 601 15.82 -4.96 20.03
C VAL A 601 16.68 -6.08 20.59
N SER A 602 17.93 -5.80 20.99
CA SER A 602 18.88 -6.82 21.41
C SER A 602 18.37 -7.66 22.59
N GLU A 603 18.29 -8.98 22.42
CA GLU A 603 17.88 -9.92 23.49
C GLU A 603 18.83 -9.88 24.70
N LYS A 604 20.06 -9.38 24.54
CA LYS A 604 20.98 -9.12 25.66
C LYS A 604 20.45 -8.08 26.66
N LYS A 605 19.39 -7.34 26.31
CA LYS A 605 18.72 -6.36 27.16
C LYS A 605 17.54 -6.95 27.95
N ALA A 606 17.19 -8.21 27.73
CA ALA A 606 16.15 -8.87 28.51
C ALA A 606 16.50 -8.85 30.00
N LYS A 607 15.55 -8.40 30.83
CA LYS A 607 15.69 -8.26 32.28
C LYS A 607 15.14 -9.46 33.02
#